data_AF-A0A6A9QIV5-F1
#
_entry.id   AF-A0A6A9QIV5-F1
#
_cell.length_a   1.000
_cell.length_b   1.000
_cell.length_c   1.000
_cell.angle_alpha   90.00
_cell.angle_beta   90.00
_cell.angle_gamma   90.00
#
_symmetry.space_group_name_H-M   'P 1'
#
loop_
_entity.id
_entity.type
_entity.pdbx_description
1 polymer ?
#
loop_
_entity_poly.entity_id
_entity_poly.type
_entity_poly.pdbx_seq_one_letter_code
_entity_poly.pdbx_strand_id
1 'polypeptide(L)' 'MKVTETTSKYKLMKNGKEVLLEEAKTERGDKIFIVSSLHEVKLSDDNTWTPKEDDAKEIKIKDADQNLKPILNKVLSYL' A
#
# COMPACT_ATOMS: atom_id res chain seq x y z
N MET A 1 8.20 9.20 14.05
CA MET A 1 8.66 9.35 12.65
C MET A 1 7.55 10.01 11.87
N LYS A 2 7.81 11.14 11.20
CA LYS A 2 6.79 11.87 10.43
C LYS A 2 7.00 11.64 8.93
N VAL A 3 5.92 11.24 8.24
CA VAL A 3 5.88 11.19 6.77
C VAL A 3 5.67 12.61 6.25
N THR A 4 6.50 13.02 5.30
CA THR A 4 6.39 14.34 4.67
C THR A 4 5.66 14.29 3.34
N GLU A 5 5.73 13.16 2.64
CA GLU A 5 5.09 13.01 1.32
C GLU A 5 4.85 11.53 1.02
N THR A 6 3.71 11.22 0.41
CA THR A 6 3.47 9.94 -0.29
C THR A 6 3.75 10.17 -1.77
N THR A 7 4.76 9.50 -2.30
CA THR A 7 5.26 9.73 -3.66
C THR A 7 4.57 8.84 -4.69
N SER A 8 4.08 7.67 -4.28
CA SER A 8 3.38 6.73 -5.17
C SER A 8 2.50 5.78 -4.37
N LYS A 9 1.37 5.38 -4.97
CA LYS A 9 0.47 4.36 -4.42
C LYS A 9 0.20 3.27 -5.44
N TYR A 10 0.17 2.04 -4.94
CA TYR A 10 -0.08 0.85 -5.75
C TYR A 10 -1.13 -0.03 -5.08
N LYS A 11 -2.08 -0.52 -5.87
CA LYS A 11 -3.08 -1.49 -5.44
C LYS A 11 -2.75 -2.85 -6.07
N LEU A 12 -2.79 -3.91 -5.28
CA LEU A 12 -2.62 -5.27 -5.78
C LEU A 12 -3.48 -6.27 -5.02
N MET A 13 -3.81 -7.36 -5.69
CA MET A 13 -4.54 -8.49 -5.11
C MET A 13 -3.61 -9.68 -4.90
N LYS A 14 -3.63 -10.26 -3.70
CA LYS A 14 -2.86 -11.46 -3.36
C LYS A 14 -3.70 -12.38 -2.48
N ASN A 15 -3.85 -13.64 -2.89
CA ASN A 15 -4.59 -14.67 -2.14
C ASN A 15 -6.03 -14.22 -1.74
N GLY A 16 -6.71 -13.46 -2.61
CA GLY A 16 -8.04 -12.90 -2.34
C GLY A 16 -8.07 -11.70 -1.40
N LYS A 17 -6.91 -11.21 -0.94
CA LYS A 17 -6.78 -9.98 -0.15
C LYS A 17 -6.34 -8.83 -1.05
N GLU A 18 -7.01 -7.69 -0.91
CA GLU A 18 -6.56 -6.44 -1.52
C GLU A 18 -5.56 -5.73 -0.61
N VAL A 19 -4.48 -5.25 -1.21
CA VAL A 19 -3.35 -4.61 -0.52
C VAL A 19 -3.07 -3.28 -1.18
N LEU A 20 -2.95 -2.25 -0.36
CA LEU A 20 -2.43 -0.94 -0.74
C LEU A 20 -0.97 -0.85 -0.30
N LEU A 21 -0.10 -0.51 -1.24
CA LEU A 21 1.29 -0.18 -1.00
C LEU A 21 1.51 1.29 -1.27
N GLU A 22 2.03 2.02 -0.29
CA GLU A 22 2.36 3.42 -0.41
C GLU A 22 3.87 3.59 -0.27
N GLU A 23 4.48 4.23 -1.26
CA GLU A 23 5.84 4.74 -1.15
C GLU A 23 5.79 6.12 -0.53
N ALA A 24 6.51 6.31 0.56
CA ALA A 24 6.53 7.56 1.29
C ALA A 24 7.97 8.00 1.59
N LYS A 25 8.14 9.32 1.72
CA LYS A 25 9.39 9.95 2.12
C LYS A 25 9.25 10.52 3.52
N THR A 26 10.24 10.26 4.37
CA THR A 26 10.31 10.85 5.71
C THR A 26 10.92 12.24 5.67
N GLU A 27 10.78 12.98 6.77
CA GLU A 27 11.43 14.29 6.96
C GLU A 27 12.95 14.27 6.81
N ARG A 28 13.58 13.11 7.03
CA ARG A 28 15.03 12.90 6.86
C ARG A 28 15.42 12.53 5.45
N GLY A 29 14.45 12.38 4.55
CA GLY A 29 14.63 11.94 3.18
C GLY A 29 14.67 10.44 2.99
N ASP A 30 14.43 9.65 4.04
CA ASP A 30 14.37 8.19 3.94
C ASP A 30 13.15 7.78 3.13
N LYS A 31 13.34 6.80 2.24
CA LYS A 31 12.25 6.15 1.50
C LYS A 31 11.73 4.98 2.32
N ILE A 32 10.44 4.99 2.60
CA ILE A 32 9.74 3.92 3.32
C ILE A 32 8.59 3.38 2.47
N PHE A 33 8.20 2.14 2.76
CA PHE A 33 7.04 1.51 2.17
C PHE A 33 6.03 1.19 3.26
N ILE A 34 4.80 1.66 3.07
CA ILE A 34 3.67 1.41 3.96
C ILE A 34 2.77 0.39 3.28
N VAL A 35 2.42 -0.66 4.01
CA VAL A 35 1.60 -1.76 3.49
C VAL A 35 0.34 -1.83 4.32
N SER A 36 -0.80 -1.69 3.67
CA SER A 36 -2.10 -1.69 4.30
C SER A 36 -3.02 -2.70 3.62
N SER A 37 -3.78 -3.45 4.42
CA SER A 37 -4.88 -4.26 3.89
C SER A 37 -6.06 -3.34 3.55
N LEU A 38 -6.59 -3.45 2.33
CA LEU A 38 -7.79 -2.73 1.92
C LEU A 38 -9.00 -3.53 2.39
N HIS A 39 -9.44 -3.27 3.61
CA HIS A 39 -10.67 -3.85 4.16
C HIS A 39 -11.60 -2.74 4.57
N GLU A 40 -12.89 -2.90 4.24
CA GLU A 40 -13.93 -2.02 4.75
C GLU A 40 -14.10 -2.25 6.24
N VAL A 41 -13.99 -1.17 7.01
CA VAL A 41 -14.18 -1.18 8.46
C VAL A 41 -15.49 -0.49 8.77
N LYS A 42 -16.40 -1.18 9.46
CA LYS A 42 -17.59 -0.57 10.03
C LYS A 42 -17.22 0.28 11.24
N LEU A 43 -17.64 1.54 11.23
CA LEU A 43 -17.56 2.46 12.35
C LEU A 43 -18.80 2.31 13.25
N SER A 44 -18.75 2.92 14.44
CA SER A 44 -19.79 2.84 15.46
C SER A 44 -21.15 3.42 15.05
N ASP A 45 -21.16 4.25 14.01
CA ASP A 45 -22.26 5.14 13.63
C ASP A 45 -22.79 4.79 12.24
N ASP A 46 -22.82 3.49 11.93
CA ASP A 46 -23.21 2.86 10.64
C ASP A 46 -22.42 3.34 9.41
N ASN A 47 -21.46 4.24 9.60
CA ASN A 47 -20.52 4.67 8.58
C ASN A 47 -19.50 3.56 8.29
N THR A 48 -19.05 3.47 7.05
CA THR A 48 -17.95 2.60 6.65
C THR A 48 -16.73 3.45 6.33
N TRP A 49 -15.57 2.97 6.77
CA TRP A 49 -14.28 3.55 6.42
C TRP A 49 -13.48 2.58 5.58
N THR A 50 -12.99 3.06 4.46
CA THR A 50 -12.02 2.37 3.60
C THR A 50 -10.77 3.23 3.46
N PRO A 51 -9.58 2.62 3.35
CA PRO A 51 -8.38 3.37 3.02
C PRO A 51 -8.55 4.07 1.66
N LYS A 52 -8.08 5.32 1.56
CA LYS A 52 -8.16 6.11 0.32
C LYS A 52 -7.25 5.53 -0.75
N GLU A 53 -7.85 5.02 -1.81
CA GLU A 53 -7.16 4.36 -2.93
C GLU A 53 -7.34 5.08 -4.27
N ASP A 54 -7.98 6.24 -4.30
CA ASP A 54 -8.40 6.93 -5.54
C ASP A 54 -7.25 7.20 -6.53
N ASP A 55 -6.03 7.39 -6.03
CA ASP A 55 -4.81 7.66 -6.78
C ASP A 55 -3.89 6.43 -6.92
N ALA A 56 -4.32 5.26 -6.43
CA ALA A 56 -3.52 4.05 -6.46
C ALA A 56 -3.53 3.40 -7.85
N LYS A 57 -2.34 3.10 -8.37
CA LYS A 57 -2.19 2.37 -9.63
C LYS A 57 -2.32 0.87 -9.38
N GLU A 58 -3.20 0.21 -10.12
CA GLU A 58 -3.25 -1.25 -10.10
C GLU A 58 -1.94 -1.83 -10.67
N ILE A 59 -1.34 -2.76 -9.94
CA ILE A 59 -0.11 -3.42 -10.34
C ILE A 59 -0.19 -4.93 -10.09
N LYS A 60 0.31 -5.72 -11.05
CA LYS A 60 0.58 -7.13 -10.83
C LYS A 60 2.06 -7.28 -10.47
N ILE A 61 2.38 -8.17 -9.54
CA ILE A 61 3.77 -8.42 -9.09
C ILE A 61 4.73 -8.68 -10.27
N LYS A 62 4.24 -9.34 -11.32
CA LYS A 62 5.01 -9.63 -12.53
C LYS A 62 5.42 -8.37 -13.32
N ASP A 63 4.61 -7.33 -13.25
CA ASP A 63 4.76 -6.07 -13.97
C ASP A 63 5.44 -4.99 -13.11
N ALA A 64 5.73 -5.30 -11.84
CA ALA A 64 6.49 -4.43 -10.96
C ALA A 64 7.95 -4.29 -11.41
N ASP A 65 8.47 -3.07 -11.30
CA ASP A 65 9.87 -2.78 -11.63
C ASP A 65 10.85 -3.52 -10.72
N GLN A 66 12.13 -3.53 -11.11
CA GLN A 66 13.17 -4.28 -10.42
C GLN A 66 13.43 -3.82 -8.97
N ASN A 67 13.10 -2.56 -8.63
CA ASN A 67 13.26 -2.03 -7.29
C ASN A 67 12.06 -2.39 -6.40
N LEU A 68 10.87 -2.41 -6.97
CA LEU A 68 9.62 -2.67 -6.26
C LEU A 68 9.36 -4.17 -6.07
N LYS A 69 9.73 -4.99 -7.04
CA LYS A 69 9.46 -6.43 -7.06
C LYS A 69 10.03 -7.20 -5.87
N PRO A 70 11.27 -6.97 -5.39
CA PRO A 70 11.80 -7.62 -4.18
C PRO A 70 11.01 -7.24 -2.93
N ILE A 71 10.59 -5.98 -2.84
CA ILE A 71 9.84 -5.43 -1.70
C ILE A 71 8.45 -6.04 -1.66
N LEU A 72 7.75 -6.04 -2.80
CA LEU A 72 6.46 -6.72 -2.94
C LEU A 72 6.57 -8.20 -2.59
N ASN A 73 7.54 -8.93 -3.13
CA ASN A 73 7.70 -10.36 -2.82
C ASN A 73 7.92 -10.61 -1.32
N LYS A 74 8.75 -9.80 -0.66
CA LYS A 74 9.00 -9.92 0.78
C LYS A 74 7.75 -9.59 1.59
N VAL A 75 7.08 -8.48 1.30
CA VAL A 75 5.87 -8.05 2.01
C VAL A 75 4.75 -9.07 1.85
N LEU A 76 4.50 -9.52 0.61
CA LEU A 76 3.41 -10.44 0.30
C LEU A 76 3.64 -11.85 0.82
N SER A 77 4.88 -12.21 1.18
CA SER A 77 5.14 -13.48 1.88
C SER A 77 4.57 -13.52 3.30
N TYR A 78 4.22 -12.37 3.88
CA TYR A 78 3.59 -12.28 5.20
C TYR A 78 2.05 -12.29 5.14
N LEU A 79 1.43 -12.32 3.94
CA LEU A 79 -0.02 -12.22 3.74
C LEU A 79 -0.68 -13.52 3.26
#